data_AF-A0A239BNC6-F1
#
_entry.id   AF-A0A239BNC6-F1
#
_cell.length_a   1.000
_cell.length_b   1.000
_cell.length_c   1.000
_cell.angle_alpha   90.00
_cell.angle_beta   90.00
_cell.angle_gamma   90.00
#
_symmetry.space_group_name_H-M   'P 1'
#
loop_
_entity.id
_entity.type
_entity.pdbx_description
1 polymer ?
#
loop_
_entity_poly.entity_id
_entity_poly.type
_entity_poly.pdbx_seq_one_letter_code
_entity_poly.pdbx_strand_id
1 'polypeptide(L)'
;MEVVQQPCPELFATRAQDHDLDAPVGLVHHADVAQALLRAVRANGVDGEAFNVADDAPVTALELLNLNGEPVSEGAAGRSLDDPWEGIADTSKIRRELGFRPVYPTVYTARDAGAF
;
A
#
# COMPACT_ATOMS: atom_id res chain seq x y z
N MET A 1 6.73 22.76 19.86
CA MET A 1 7.08 21.38 19.46
C MET A 1 6.63 21.26 18.01
N GLU A 2 7.55 21.48 17.09
CA GLU A 2 7.27 21.50 15.65
C GLU A 2 7.17 20.05 15.18
N VAL A 3 5.99 19.64 14.77
CA VAL A 3 5.80 18.34 14.12
C VAL A 3 6.36 18.51 12.72
N VAL A 4 7.62 18.12 12.54
CA VAL A 4 8.23 17.98 11.22
C VAL A 4 7.52 16.80 10.56
N GLN A 5 6.55 17.11 9.69
CA GLN A 5 5.97 16.13 8.78
C GLN A 5 7.10 15.73 7.82
N GLN A 6 7.73 14.58 8.05
CA GLN A 6 8.67 14.02 7.07
C GLN A 6 7.89 13.78 5.77
N PRO A 7 8.46 14.12 4.59
CA PRO A 7 7.78 13.89 3.33
C PRO A 7 7.51 12.39 3.18
N CYS A 8 6.30 12.06 2.70
CA CYS A 8 5.79 10.69 2.50
C CYS A 8 6.84 9.66 2.02
N PRO A 9 7.69 9.96 1.01
CA PRO A 9 8.63 8.98 0.46
C PRO A 9 9.66 8.47 1.47
N GLU A 10 10.17 9.32 2.36
CA GLU A 10 11.28 8.98 3.27
C GLU A 10 10.85 7.97 4.36
N LEU A 11 9.59 8.03 4.81
CA LEU A 11 9.04 7.08 5.78
C LEU A 11 8.75 5.70 5.15
N PHE A 12 8.41 5.65 3.86
CA PHE A 12 8.15 4.39 3.15
C PHE A 12 9.45 3.65 2.81
N ALA A 13 10.48 4.38 2.37
CA ALA A 13 11.80 3.82 2.09
C ALA A 13 12.46 3.20 3.34
N THR A 14 12.38 3.90 4.47
CA THR A 14 12.98 3.43 5.73
C THR A 14 12.38 2.09 6.18
N ARG A 15 11.07 1.87 6.03
CA ARG A 15 10.47 0.56 6.34
C ARG A 15 10.92 -0.53 5.39
N ALA A 16 10.95 -0.26 4.08
CA ALA A 16 11.38 -1.23 3.07
C ALA A 16 12.82 -1.75 3.32
N GLN A 17 13.70 -0.90 3.88
CA GLN A 17 15.07 -1.26 4.22
C GLN A 17 15.22 -2.33 5.31
N ASP A 18 14.17 -2.63 6.08
CA ASP A 18 14.18 -3.62 7.17
C ASP A 18 13.52 -4.96 6.80
N HIS A 19 12.86 -5.03 5.65
CA HIS A 19 12.16 -6.24 5.19
C HIS A 19 13.04 -7.16 4.34
N ASP A 20 12.63 -8.42 4.22
CA ASP A 20 13.09 -9.29 3.14
C ASP A 20 12.76 -8.63 1.78
N LEU A 21 13.66 -8.78 0.80
CA LEU A 21 13.56 -8.06 -0.47
C LEU A 21 12.33 -8.49 -1.30
N ASP A 22 11.90 -9.73 -1.15
CA ASP A 22 10.74 -10.30 -1.83
C ASP A 22 9.46 -10.20 -0.99
N ALA A 23 9.54 -9.65 0.23
CA ALA A 23 8.38 -9.47 1.10
C ALA A 23 7.32 -8.57 0.44
N PRO A 24 6.05 -9.01 0.37
CA PRO A 24 4.99 -8.19 -0.18
C PRO A 24 4.63 -7.06 0.77
N VAL A 25 4.40 -5.89 0.18
CA VAL A 25 4.00 -4.66 0.85
C VAL A 25 2.69 -4.21 0.21
N GLY A 26 1.60 -4.30 0.96
CA GLY A 26 0.31 -3.77 0.56
C GLY A 26 0.33 -2.25 0.54
N LEU A 27 -0.11 -1.67 -0.57
CA LEU A 27 -0.21 -0.23 -0.74
C LEU A 27 -1.65 0.19 -0.99
N VAL A 28 -1.90 1.49 -0.81
CA VAL A 28 -3.14 2.13 -1.23
C VAL A 28 -2.84 3.57 -1.60
N HIS A 29 -3.32 4.01 -2.76
CA HIS A 29 -3.21 5.41 -3.14
C HIS A 29 -4.24 6.25 -2.36
N HIS A 30 -3.88 7.46 -1.95
CA HIS A 30 -4.78 8.32 -1.15
C HIS A 30 -6.12 8.63 -1.83
N ALA A 31 -6.14 8.72 -3.17
CA ALA A 31 -7.38 8.84 -3.95
C ALA A 31 -8.33 7.64 -3.78
N ASP A 32 -7.77 6.44 -3.60
CA ASP A 32 -8.53 5.22 -3.36
C ASP A 32 -9.02 5.12 -1.92
N VAL A 33 -8.24 5.62 -0.96
CA VAL A 33 -8.72 5.82 0.42
C VAL A 33 -9.93 6.77 0.43
N ALA A 34 -9.84 7.89 -0.29
CA ALA A 34 -10.95 8.83 -0.42
C ALA A 34 -12.17 8.18 -1.09
N GLN A 35 -11.97 7.39 -2.15
CA GLN A 35 -13.02 6.64 -2.81
C GLN A 35 -13.72 5.66 -1.84
N ALA A 36 -12.94 4.90 -1.06
CA ALA A 36 -13.46 3.93 -0.09
C ALA A 36 -14.30 4.61 0.99
N LEU A 37 -13.80 5.71 1.57
CA LEU A 37 -14.52 6.49 2.57
C LEU A 37 -15.82 7.05 2.01
N LEU A 38 -15.79 7.66 0.82
CA LEU A 38 -16.98 8.21 0.16
C LEU A 38 -18.04 7.13 -0.15
N ARG A 39 -17.61 5.90 -0.48
CA ARG A 39 -18.52 4.78 -0.67
C ARG A 39 -19.13 4.32 0.64
N ALA A 40 -18.32 4.20 1.70
CA ALA A 40 -18.79 3.77 3.02
C ALA A 40 -19.85 4.73 3.60
N VAL A 41 -19.59 6.04 3.59
CA VAL A 41 -20.53 7.04 4.16
C VAL A 41 -21.83 7.19 3.37
N ARG A 42 -21.89 6.68 2.13
CA ARG A 42 -23.09 6.71 1.27
C ARG A 42 -23.84 5.38 1.26
N ALA A 43 -23.26 4.31 1.81
CA ALA A 43 -23.87 2.99 1.86
C ALA A 43 -24.77 2.86 3.09
N ASN A 44 -25.87 2.15 2.93
CA ASN A 44 -26.75 1.80 4.05
C ASN A 44 -26.34 0.43 4.62
N GLY A 45 -26.44 0.26 5.94
CA GLY A 45 -26.28 -1.04 6.58
C GLY A 45 -24.83 -1.54 6.68
N VAL A 46 -23.86 -0.62 6.65
CA VAL A 46 -22.43 -0.92 6.85
C VAL A 46 -21.89 -0.36 8.16
N ASP A 47 -22.78 0.09 9.05
CA ASP A 47 -22.42 0.61 10.37
C ASP A 47 -21.71 -0.46 11.19
N GLY A 48 -20.53 -0.13 11.71
CA GLY A 48 -19.70 -1.06 12.48
C GLY A 48 -18.94 -2.09 11.65
N GLU A 49 -19.09 -2.10 10.33
CA GLU A 49 -18.35 -3.01 9.45
C GLU A 49 -16.90 -2.54 9.25
N ALA A 50 -15.97 -3.51 9.23
CA ALA A 50 -14.58 -3.28 8.86
C ALA A 50 -14.32 -3.74 7.41
N PHE A 51 -13.50 -2.97 6.69
CA PHE A 51 -13.12 -3.24 5.30
C PHE A 51 -11.62 -3.01 5.11
N ASN A 52 -10.95 -3.95 4.44
CA ASN A 52 -9.62 -3.70 3.92
C ASN A 52 -9.71 -2.79 2.68
N VAL A 53 -8.81 -1.82 2.59
CA VAL A 53 -8.64 -0.96 1.42
C VAL A 53 -7.19 -1.04 1.00
N ALA A 54 -6.97 -1.57 -0.21
CA ALA A 54 -5.66 -1.75 -0.83
C ALA A 54 -5.80 -1.65 -2.35
N ASP A 55 -4.68 -1.51 -3.02
CA ASP A 55 -4.57 -1.67 -4.47
C ASP A 55 -4.74 -3.15 -4.90
N ASP A 56 -4.59 -3.45 -6.18
CA ASP A 56 -4.84 -4.78 -6.76
C ASP A 56 -3.62 -5.70 -6.71
N ALA A 57 -2.41 -5.15 -6.57
CA ALA A 57 -1.17 -5.91 -6.59
C ALA A 57 -0.18 -5.37 -5.55
N PRO A 58 0.13 -6.16 -4.50
CA PRO A 58 1.19 -5.78 -3.56
C PRO A 58 2.52 -5.67 -4.31
N VAL A 59 3.38 -4.78 -3.84
CA VAL A 59 4.74 -4.63 -4.38
C VAL A 59 5.76 -5.21 -3.42
N THR A 60 6.93 -5.58 -3.92
CA THR A 60 8.02 -6.04 -3.07
C THR A 60 8.76 -4.88 -2.39
N ALA A 61 9.45 -5.17 -1.29
CA ALA A 61 10.36 -4.20 -0.66
C ALA A 61 11.46 -3.74 -1.64
N LEU A 62 11.97 -4.64 -2.48
CA LEU A 62 12.94 -4.30 -3.53
C LEU A 62 12.37 -3.32 -4.56
N GLU A 63 11.14 -3.55 -5.02
CA GLU A 63 10.47 -2.63 -5.95
C GLU A 63 10.28 -1.25 -5.33
N LEU A 64 9.90 -1.17 -4.05
CA LEU A 64 9.78 0.11 -3.35
C LEU A 64 11.11 0.87 -3.25
N LEU A 65 12.21 0.17 -2.95
CA LEU A 65 13.54 0.80 -2.94
C LEU A 65 13.90 1.34 -4.33
N ASN A 66 13.70 0.53 -5.38
CA ASN A 66 13.96 0.93 -6.76
C ASN A 66 13.08 2.11 -7.22
N LEU A 67 11.81 2.13 -6.84
CA LEU A 67 10.87 3.22 -7.16
C LEU A 67 11.30 4.55 -6.53
N ASN A 68 11.89 4.51 -5.33
CA ASN A 68 12.38 5.68 -4.60
C ASN A 68 13.84 6.04 -4.93
N GLY A 69 14.54 5.23 -5.74
CA GLY A 69 15.96 5.44 -6.04
C GLY A 69 16.88 5.16 -4.85
N GLU A 70 16.43 4.36 -3.89
CA GLU A 70 17.14 4.03 -2.68
C GLU A 70 18.00 2.78 -2.89
N PRO A 71 19.22 2.73 -2.31
CA PRO A 71 20.06 1.55 -2.40
C PRO A 71 19.48 0.40 -1.57
N VAL A 72 19.74 -0.82 -2.01
CA VAL A 72 19.51 -2.02 -1.20
C VAL A 72 20.49 -2.06 -0.04
N SER A 73 19.98 -2.23 1.19
CA SER A 73 20.81 -2.28 2.40
C SER A 73 21.72 -3.51 2.42
N GLU A 74 22.90 -3.36 3.03
CA GLU A 74 23.85 -4.46 3.19
C GLU A 74 23.22 -5.58 4.04
N GLY A 75 23.29 -6.81 3.55
CA GLY A 75 22.69 -7.97 4.21
C GLY A 75 21.19 -8.20 3.91
N ALA A 76 20.52 -7.31 3.17
CA ALA A 76 19.10 -7.48 2.83
C ALA A 76 18.82 -8.79 2.07
N ALA A 77 19.71 -9.20 1.17
CA ALA A 77 19.59 -10.45 0.41
C ALA A 77 19.73 -11.73 1.26
N GLY A 78 20.18 -11.62 2.51
CA GLY A 78 20.31 -12.74 3.44
C GLY A 78 19.14 -12.87 4.42
N ARG A 79 18.12 -12.01 4.30
CA ARG A 79 16.93 -12.08 5.13
C ARG A 79 16.03 -13.24 4.70
N SER A 80 15.16 -13.66 5.60
CA SER A 80 14.20 -14.73 5.38
C SER A 80 12.81 -14.13 5.25
N LEU A 81 12.04 -14.59 4.27
CA LEU A 81 10.61 -14.34 4.19
C LEU A 81 9.88 -15.35 5.07
N ASP A 82 9.51 -14.92 6.28
CA ASP A 82 8.90 -15.80 7.28
C ASP A 82 7.44 -16.14 6.96
N ASP A 83 6.66 -15.18 6.46
CA ASP A 83 5.29 -15.38 5.98
C ASP A 83 5.07 -14.68 4.63
N PRO A 84 4.86 -15.43 3.53
CA PRO A 84 4.63 -14.85 2.20
C PRO A 84 3.28 -14.14 2.06
N TRP A 85 2.37 -14.28 3.02
CA TRP A 85 1.06 -13.62 3.01
C TRP A 85 1.03 -12.34 3.84
N GLU A 86 2.05 -12.09 4.67
CA GLU A 86 2.15 -10.87 5.46
C GLU A 86 2.22 -9.65 4.53
N GLY A 87 1.31 -8.69 4.71
CA GLY A 87 1.21 -7.50 3.85
C GLY A 87 0.22 -7.62 2.68
N ILE A 88 -0.38 -8.79 2.44
CA ILE A 88 -1.43 -8.98 1.42
C ILE A 88 -2.82 -8.76 2.05
N ALA A 89 -3.60 -7.83 1.52
CA ALA A 89 -4.94 -7.51 2.01
C ALA A 89 -6.05 -8.09 1.10
N ASP A 90 -6.98 -8.86 1.68
CA ASP A 90 -8.18 -9.28 0.94
C ASP A 90 -9.19 -8.11 0.83
N THR A 91 -9.35 -7.59 -0.39
CA THR A 91 -10.31 -6.52 -0.71
C THR A 91 -11.66 -7.03 -1.26
N SER A 92 -11.90 -8.34 -1.22
CA SER A 92 -13.13 -8.96 -1.77
C SER A 92 -14.41 -8.39 -1.16
N LYS A 93 -14.42 -8.16 0.17
CA LYS A 93 -15.57 -7.62 0.90
C LYS A 93 -15.94 -6.21 0.42
N ILE A 94 -14.98 -5.29 0.38
CA ILE A 94 -15.24 -3.90 -0.01
C ILE A 94 -15.65 -3.79 -1.49
N ARG A 95 -15.10 -4.65 -2.35
CA ARG A 95 -15.49 -4.76 -3.76
C ARG A 95 -16.94 -5.21 -3.92
N ARG A 96 -17.37 -6.18 -3.12
CA ARG A 96 -18.72 -6.75 -3.18
C ARG A 96 -19.76 -5.82 -2.57
N GLU A 97 -19.47 -5.23 -1.42
CA GLU A 97 -20.48 -4.52 -0.60
C GLU A 97 -20.51 -3.02 -0.87
N LEU A 98 -19.37 -2.40 -1.18
CA LEU A 98 -19.27 -0.96 -1.44
C LEU A 98 -18.99 -0.62 -2.92
N GLY A 99 -18.81 -1.65 -3.76
CA GLY A 99 -18.47 -1.47 -5.18
C GLY A 99 -17.10 -0.80 -5.39
N PHE A 100 -16.20 -0.91 -4.41
CA PHE A 100 -14.86 -0.32 -4.47
C PHE A 100 -14.07 -0.84 -5.69
N ARG A 101 -13.39 0.08 -6.37
CA ARG A 101 -12.58 -0.18 -7.56
C ARG A 101 -11.45 0.86 -7.56
N PRO A 102 -10.19 0.45 -7.30
CA PRO A 102 -9.08 1.38 -7.29
C PRO A 102 -9.02 2.20 -8.59
N VAL A 103 -8.87 3.51 -8.46
CA VAL A 103 -8.48 4.44 -9.52
C VAL A 103 -7.03 4.18 -9.91
N TYR A 104 -6.18 3.82 -8.94
CA TYR A 104 -4.80 3.40 -9.17
C TYR A 104 -4.60 1.95 -8.69
N PRO A 105 -4.86 0.95 -9.55
CA PRO A 105 -4.77 -0.46 -9.20
C PRO A 105 -3.38 -0.94 -8.77
N THR A 106 -2.32 -0.20 -9.09
CA THR A 106 -0.97 -0.48 -8.60
C THR A 106 -0.19 0.82 -8.42
N VAL A 107 0.88 0.80 -7.62
CA VAL A 107 1.83 1.94 -7.53
C VAL A 107 2.40 2.36 -8.90
N TYR A 108 2.56 1.41 -9.83
CA TYR A 108 3.02 1.70 -11.19
C TYR A 108 1.97 2.46 -11.99
N THR A 109 0.69 2.12 -11.86
CA THR A 109 -0.38 2.90 -12.51
C THR A 109 -0.47 4.32 -11.97
N ALA A 110 -0.20 4.53 -10.68
CA ALA A 110 -0.10 5.87 -10.11
C ALA A 110 1.09 6.64 -10.69
N ARG A 111 2.26 6.00 -10.79
CA ARG A 111 3.46 6.58 -11.39
C ARG A 111 3.28 6.95 -12.86
N ASP A 112 2.73 6.06 -13.67
CA ASP A 112 2.50 6.29 -15.10
C ASP A 112 1.50 7.43 -15.33
N ALA A 113 0.56 7.63 -14.40
CA ALA A 113 -0.38 8.75 -14.40
C ALA A 113 0.20 10.06 -13.86
N GLY A 114 1.46 10.07 -13.39
CA GLY A 114 2.08 11.25 -12.76
C GLY A 114 1.51 11.58 -11.38
N ALA A 115 0.99 10.57 -10.68
CA ALA A 115 0.34 10.67 -9.37
C ALA A 115 1.05 9.80 -8.29
N PHE A 116 2.36 9.56 -8.44
CA PHE A 116 3.19 8.84 -7.46
C PHE A 116 3.55 9.73 -6.26
#